data_AF-A0A3D2FZ28-F1
#
_entry.id   AF-A0A3D2FZ28-F1
#
_cell.length_a   1.000
_cell.length_b   1.000
_cell.length_c   1.000
_cell.angle_alpha   90.00
_cell.angle_beta   90.00
_cell.angle_gamma   90.00
#
_symmetry.space_group_name_H-M   'P 1'
#
loop_
_entity.id
_entity.type
_entity.pdbx_description
1 polymer ?
#
loop_
_entity_poly.entity_id
_entity_poly.type
_entity_poly.pdbx_seq_one_letter_code
_entity_poly.pdbx_strand_id
1 'polypeptide(L)'
;MERETLEKLYAGLIGMDAGMRLGAPVENPFWTYERLQSYYGDIRGYLREQRYYTADDDVNGPLIFVRALADNAMPKTLAPETVGETWLNYTRRGMGMFWWGGEDVSTEHRAYMNLRRGVKAPRSGSIEENGKTAAEQIGGQIFVDTWGLI
;
A
#
# COMPACT_ATOMS: atom_id res chain seq x y z
N MET A 1 6.41 0.91 -25.02
CA MET A 1 7.13 0.18 -23.95
C MET A 1 7.71 -1.08 -24.54
N GLU A 2 8.98 -1.36 -24.29
CA GLU A 2 9.66 -2.57 -24.77
C GLU A 2 9.16 -3.81 -24.01
N ARG A 3 9.18 -4.97 -24.66
CA ARG A 3 8.66 -6.22 -24.08
C ARG A 3 9.37 -6.61 -22.79
N GLU A 4 10.69 -6.47 -22.75
CA GLU A 4 11.50 -6.80 -21.57
C GLU A 4 11.13 -5.91 -20.37
N THR A 5 10.91 -4.61 -20.60
CA THR A 5 10.42 -3.69 -19.55
C THR A 5 9.08 -4.17 -19.02
N LEU A 6 8.14 -4.48 -19.92
CA LEU A 6 6.82 -4.96 -19.52
C LEU A 6 6.89 -6.24 -18.70
N GLU A 7 7.70 -7.21 -19.12
CA GLU A 7 7.90 -8.47 -18.39
C GLU A 7 8.48 -8.22 -16.99
N LYS A 8 9.43 -7.29 -16.84
CA LYS A 8 9.98 -6.88 -15.53
C LYS A 8 8.93 -6.22 -14.64
N LEU A 9 8.09 -5.34 -15.20
CA LEU A 9 7.00 -4.70 -14.46
C LEU A 9 6.01 -5.74 -13.92
N TYR A 10 5.56 -6.67 -14.77
CA TYR A 10 4.65 -7.74 -14.36
C TYR A 10 5.30 -8.67 -13.32
N ALA A 11 6.56 -9.03 -13.51
CA ALA A 11 7.29 -9.85 -12.54
C ALA A 11 7.42 -9.15 -11.18
N GLY A 12 7.65 -7.83 -11.15
CA GLY A 12 7.69 -7.05 -9.91
C GLY A 12 6.36 -7.10 -9.16
N LEU A 13 5.25 -6.81 -9.85
CA LEU A 13 3.91 -6.85 -9.26
C LEU A 13 3.55 -8.26 -8.72
N ILE A 14 3.85 -9.31 -9.49
CA ILE A 14 3.59 -10.70 -9.07
C ILE A 14 4.48 -11.10 -7.90
N GLY A 15 5.75 -10.67 -7.89
CA GLY A 15 6.68 -10.94 -6.80
C GLY A 15 6.26 -10.29 -5.49
N MET A 16 5.77 -9.04 -5.56
CA MET A 16 5.19 -8.33 -4.42
C MET A 16 3.96 -9.07 -3.87
N ASP A 17 3.01 -9.44 -4.72
CA ASP A 17 1.83 -10.22 -4.33
C ASP A 17 2.23 -11.56 -3.70
N ALA A 18 3.20 -12.27 -4.28
CA ALA A 18 3.72 -13.51 -3.71
C ALA A 18 4.32 -13.32 -2.30
N GLY A 19 5.08 -12.24 -2.10
CA GLY A 19 5.65 -11.88 -0.79
C GLY A 19 4.58 -11.56 0.25
N MET A 20 3.62 -10.71 -0.10
CA MET A 20 2.44 -10.38 0.72
C MET A 20 1.69 -11.66 1.12
N ARG A 21 1.38 -12.53 0.16
CA ARG A 21 0.65 -13.80 0.42
C ARG A 21 1.40 -14.75 1.34
N LEU A 22 2.73 -14.73 1.32
CA LEU A 22 3.58 -15.51 2.22
C LEU A 22 3.57 -14.94 3.65
N GLY A 23 3.68 -13.61 3.78
CA GLY A 23 3.80 -12.90 5.07
C GLY A 23 2.49 -12.66 5.81
N ALA A 24 1.38 -12.41 5.11
CA ALA A 24 0.11 -12.01 5.71
C ALA A 24 -0.40 -12.91 6.87
N PRO A 25 -0.29 -14.27 6.82
CA PRO A 25 -0.72 -15.11 7.94
C PRO A 25 0.03 -14.87 9.26
N VAL A 26 1.21 -14.24 9.19
CA VAL A 26 2.12 -14.04 10.31
C VAL A 26 2.44 -12.58 10.64
N GLU A 27 1.71 -11.65 10.02
CA GLU A 27 1.93 -10.21 10.20
C GLU A 27 1.51 -9.70 11.59
N ASN A 28 0.56 -10.37 12.23
CA ASN A 28 0.01 -9.91 13.49
C ASN A 28 1.06 -9.95 14.63
N PRO A 29 0.96 -9.06 15.64
CA PRO A 29 2.00 -8.89 16.67
C PRO A 29 2.17 -10.09 17.62
N PHE A 30 1.32 -11.12 17.53
CA PHE A 30 1.54 -12.36 18.27
C PHE A 30 2.77 -13.13 17.77
N TRP A 31 3.15 -12.96 16.51
CA TRP A 31 4.26 -13.68 15.90
C TRP A 31 5.58 -12.95 16.14
N THR A 32 6.32 -13.42 17.15
CA THR A 32 7.75 -13.10 17.28
C THR A 32 8.58 -14.06 16.43
N TYR A 33 9.84 -13.70 16.16
CA TYR A 33 10.78 -14.59 15.48
C TYR A 33 10.87 -15.97 16.17
N GLU A 34 10.98 -16.00 17.50
CA GLU A 34 11.09 -17.24 18.27
C GLU A 34 9.84 -18.10 18.13
N ARG A 35 8.66 -17.47 18.13
CA ARG A 35 7.39 -18.17 17.93
C ARG A 35 7.29 -18.76 16.53
N LEU A 36 7.64 -17.98 15.51
CA LEU A 36 7.69 -18.45 14.12
C LEU A 36 8.64 -19.64 13.97
N GLN A 37 9.85 -19.52 14.51
CA GLN A 37 10.84 -20.59 14.46
C GLN A 37 10.38 -21.84 15.21
N SER A 38 9.74 -21.69 16.38
CA SER A 38 9.26 -22.82 17.18
C SER A 38 8.07 -23.56 16.55
N TYR A 39 7.18 -22.84 15.88
CA TYR A 39 5.92 -23.38 15.36
C TYR A 39 6.06 -23.84 13.90
N TYR A 40 6.70 -23.03 13.05
CA TYR A 40 6.84 -23.29 11.62
C TYR A 40 8.23 -23.79 11.22
N GLY A 41 9.27 -23.50 12.00
CA GLY A 41 10.66 -23.80 11.60
C GLY A 41 11.09 -22.98 10.38
N ASP A 42 11.76 -23.63 9.43
CA ASP A 42 12.18 -23.03 8.17
C ASP A 42 11.01 -22.96 7.17
N ILE A 43 10.49 -21.76 6.93
CA ILE A 43 9.36 -21.53 6.03
C ILE A 43 9.84 -21.58 4.58
N ARG A 44 9.43 -22.63 3.85
CA ARG A 44 9.78 -22.84 2.43
C ARG A 44 8.60 -22.75 1.46
N GLY A 45 7.46 -22.29 1.94
CA GLY A 45 6.24 -22.18 1.14
C GLY A 45 5.13 -21.46 1.87
N TYR A 46 4.00 -21.30 1.19
CA TYR A 46 2.84 -20.60 1.73
C TYR A 46 2.25 -21.30 2.95
N LEU A 47 1.98 -20.52 4.00
CA LEU A 47 1.52 -21.03 5.30
C LEU A 47 0.03 -21.39 5.33
N ARG A 48 -0.74 -20.89 4.37
CA ARG A 48 -2.19 -21.12 4.28
C ARG A 48 -2.62 -21.24 2.83
N GLU A 49 -3.41 -22.27 2.55
CA GLU A 49 -4.20 -22.33 1.34
C GLU A 49 -5.34 -21.31 1.45
N GLN A 50 -5.49 -20.46 0.43
CA GLN A 50 -6.57 -19.50 0.36
C GLN A 50 -7.53 -19.87 -0.75
N ARG A 51 -8.80 -20.06 -0.36
CA ARG A 51 -9.90 -20.27 -1.32
C ARG A 51 -10.29 -18.98 -2.05
N TYR A 52 -10.13 -17.84 -1.40
CA TYR A 52 -10.42 -16.52 -1.95
C TYR A 52 -9.18 -15.66 -1.80
N TYR A 53 -8.87 -14.89 -2.85
CA TYR A 53 -7.77 -13.95 -2.82
C TYR A 53 -8.06 -12.84 -1.81
N THR A 54 -7.20 -12.71 -0.79
CA THR A 54 -7.29 -11.63 0.19
C THR A 54 -6.23 -10.58 -0.14
N ALA A 55 -6.62 -9.56 -0.90
CA ALA A 55 -5.78 -8.38 -1.10
C ALA A 55 -5.71 -7.56 0.20
N ASP A 56 -4.52 -7.13 0.59
CA ASP A 56 -4.31 -6.10 1.60
C ASP A 56 -3.81 -4.80 0.93
N ASP A 57 -3.37 -3.85 1.73
CA ASP A 57 -2.87 -2.57 1.28
C ASP A 57 -1.63 -2.64 0.40
N ASP A 58 -0.74 -3.61 0.58
CA ASP A 58 0.47 -3.79 -0.24
C ASP A 58 0.14 -3.99 -1.71
N VAL A 59 -0.91 -4.75 -2.05
CA VAL A 59 -1.33 -4.95 -3.45
C VAL A 59 -2.39 -3.95 -3.90
N ASN A 60 -3.31 -3.56 -3.01
CA ASN A 60 -4.36 -2.61 -3.38
C ASN A 60 -3.78 -1.24 -3.74
N GLY A 61 -2.78 -0.76 -2.99
CA GLY A 61 -2.12 0.52 -3.23
C GLY A 61 -1.62 0.67 -4.67
N PRO A 62 -0.64 -0.13 -5.13
CA PRO A 62 -0.08 -0.03 -6.48
C PRO A 62 -1.13 -0.14 -7.60
N LEU A 63 -2.13 -1.01 -7.44
CA LEU A 63 -3.16 -1.21 -8.47
C LEU A 63 -4.19 -0.09 -8.53
N ILE A 64 -4.49 0.57 -7.41
CA ILE A 64 -5.51 1.62 -7.33
C ILE A 64 -4.88 3.00 -7.47
N PHE A 65 -3.69 3.23 -6.96
CA PHE A 65 -3.07 4.56 -6.98
C PHE A 65 -2.70 5.01 -8.40
N VAL A 66 -2.31 4.06 -9.26
CA VAL A 66 -2.06 4.32 -10.68
C VAL A 66 -3.31 4.81 -11.43
N ARG A 67 -4.52 4.59 -10.89
CA ARG A 67 -5.78 5.10 -11.46
C ARG A 67 -5.79 6.62 -11.52
N ALA A 68 -5.03 7.32 -10.67
CA ALA A 68 -4.90 8.77 -10.72
C ALA A 68 -4.38 9.27 -12.06
N LEU A 69 -3.59 8.45 -12.79
CA LEU A 69 -3.17 8.75 -14.15
C LEU A 69 -4.28 8.42 -15.15
N ALA A 70 -4.73 7.16 -15.16
CA ALA A 70 -5.64 6.63 -16.18
C ALA A 70 -6.98 7.39 -16.21
N ASP A 71 -7.54 7.70 -15.04
CA ASP A 71 -8.85 8.35 -14.93
C ASP A 71 -8.79 9.88 -15.10
N ASN A 72 -7.58 10.45 -15.13
CA ASN A 72 -7.35 11.87 -15.39
C ASN A 72 -6.69 12.09 -16.76
N ALA A 73 -6.96 11.20 -17.73
CA ALA A 73 -6.51 11.27 -19.11
C ALA A 73 -4.98 11.27 -19.30
N MET A 74 -4.26 10.54 -18.45
CA MET A 74 -2.79 10.35 -18.53
C MET A 74 -2.04 11.68 -18.69
N PRO A 75 -2.18 12.61 -17.71
CA PRO A 75 -1.62 13.94 -17.84
C PRO A 75 -0.09 13.85 -17.88
N LYS A 76 0.55 14.76 -18.62
CA LYS A 76 2.03 14.84 -18.67
C LYS A 76 2.65 15.15 -17.30
N THR A 77 1.88 15.77 -16.42
CA THR A 77 2.27 16.10 -15.05
C THR A 77 1.11 15.77 -14.14
N LEU A 78 1.37 14.96 -13.12
CA LEU A 78 0.36 14.55 -12.15
C LEU A 78 0.48 15.44 -10.91
N ALA A 79 -0.58 16.19 -10.61
CA ALA A 79 -0.65 16.98 -9.39
C ALA A 79 -0.94 16.06 -8.18
N PRO A 80 -0.24 16.22 -7.04
CA PRO A 80 -0.54 15.46 -5.83
C PRO A 80 -2.00 15.56 -5.40
N GLU A 81 -2.63 16.73 -5.59
CA GLU A 81 -4.05 16.95 -5.32
C GLU A 81 -4.94 15.99 -6.10
N THR A 82 -4.64 15.77 -7.39
CA THR A 82 -5.37 14.81 -8.23
C THR A 82 -5.23 13.38 -7.71
N VAL A 83 -4.06 13.02 -7.17
CA VAL A 83 -3.85 11.73 -6.51
C VAL A 83 -4.72 11.62 -5.26
N GLY A 84 -4.71 12.63 -4.40
CA GLY A 84 -5.52 12.67 -3.18
C GLY A 84 -7.03 12.60 -3.46
N GLU A 85 -7.52 13.31 -4.47
CA GLU A 85 -8.91 13.26 -4.94
C GLU A 85 -9.26 11.87 -5.48
N THR A 86 -8.36 11.26 -6.26
CA THR A 86 -8.55 9.89 -6.73
C THR A 86 -8.65 8.90 -5.57
N TRP A 87 -7.79 9.01 -4.56
CA TRP A 87 -7.85 8.15 -3.38
C TRP A 87 -9.16 8.31 -2.61
N LEU A 88 -9.69 9.54 -2.49
CA LEU A 88 -11.00 9.78 -1.89
C LEU A 88 -12.14 9.07 -2.65
N ASN A 89 -12.03 8.95 -3.98
CA ASN A 89 -13.02 8.28 -4.82
C ASN A 89 -12.94 6.75 -4.74
N TYR A 90 -11.74 6.19 -4.65
CA TYR A 90 -11.54 4.73 -4.66
C TYR A 90 -11.55 4.08 -3.28
N THR A 91 -11.11 4.80 -2.24
CA THR A 91 -10.99 4.24 -0.90
C THR A 91 -12.34 4.23 -0.18
N ARG A 92 -12.77 3.03 0.23
CA ARG A 92 -13.90 2.85 1.14
C ARG A 92 -13.46 3.08 2.59
N ARG A 93 -13.88 4.19 3.19
CA ARG A 93 -13.52 4.55 4.58
C ARG A 93 -13.75 3.39 5.55
N GLY A 94 -12.69 3.00 6.27
CA GLY A 94 -12.73 2.01 7.34
C GLY A 94 -12.85 0.56 6.88
N MET A 95 -12.74 0.27 5.58
CA MET A 95 -12.90 -1.08 5.02
C MET A 95 -11.95 -1.34 3.84
N GLY A 96 -11.11 -2.38 3.94
CA GLY A 96 -10.18 -2.79 2.88
C GLY A 96 -9.14 -1.69 2.56
N MET A 97 -8.49 -1.75 1.40
CA MET A 97 -7.60 -0.71 0.82
C MET A 97 -6.38 -0.25 1.64
N PHE A 98 -6.57 0.21 2.87
CA PHE A 98 -5.55 0.69 3.78
C PHE A 98 -5.57 -0.14 5.06
N TRP A 99 -4.44 -0.20 5.74
CA TRP A 99 -4.46 -0.58 7.14
C TRP A 99 -5.20 0.47 7.98
N TRP A 100 -6.43 0.17 8.38
CA TRP A 100 -7.25 1.05 9.23
C TRP A 100 -6.85 0.97 10.72
N GLY A 101 -5.55 0.96 11.03
CA GLY A 101 -5.01 0.77 12.38
C GLY A 101 -5.30 1.91 13.38
N GLY A 102 -5.72 3.06 12.89
CA GLY A 102 -6.04 4.26 13.68
C GLY A 102 -5.12 5.41 13.29
N GLU A 103 -5.59 6.64 13.40
CA GLU A 103 -4.83 7.79 12.88
C GLU A 103 -3.52 8.07 13.62
N ASP A 104 -3.36 7.59 14.86
CA ASP A 104 -2.13 7.72 15.64
C ASP A 104 -1.12 6.58 15.37
N VAL A 105 -1.52 5.57 14.59
CA VAL A 105 -0.75 4.32 14.40
C VAL A 105 -0.48 4.04 12.93
N SER A 106 -1.46 4.25 12.05
CA SER A 106 -1.35 4.03 10.61
C SER A 106 -1.21 5.36 9.86
N THR A 107 -0.15 5.42 9.06
CA THR A 107 0.11 6.55 8.17
C THR A 107 -0.94 6.66 7.07
N GLU A 108 -1.42 5.55 6.52
CA GLU A 108 -2.47 5.59 5.48
C GLU A 108 -3.77 6.12 6.05
N HIS A 109 -4.16 5.62 7.22
CA HIS A 109 -5.37 6.05 7.92
C HIS A 109 -5.29 7.56 8.22
N ARG A 110 -4.17 8.04 8.77
CA ARG A 110 -3.96 9.48 9.02
C ARG A 110 -4.06 10.30 7.74
N ALA A 111 -3.31 9.93 6.70
CA ALA A 111 -3.28 10.68 5.45
C ALA A 111 -4.66 10.74 4.78
N TYR A 112 -5.40 9.63 4.77
CA TYR A 112 -6.76 9.58 4.26
C TYR A 112 -7.72 10.47 5.07
N MET A 113 -7.64 10.43 6.40
CA MET A 113 -8.52 11.25 7.24
C MET A 113 -8.21 12.74 7.11
N ASN A 114 -6.96 13.11 6.88
CA ASN A 114 -6.59 14.50 6.54
C ASN A 114 -7.19 14.93 5.20
N LEU A 115 -7.12 14.10 4.15
CA LEU A 115 -7.80 14.36 2.88
C LEU A 115 -9.31 14.57 3.10
N ARG A 116 -9.94 13.72 3.91
CA ARG A 116 -11.36 13.83 4.27
C ARG A 116 -11.70 15.12 5.03
N ARG A 117 -10.76 15.68 5.78
CA ARG A 117 -10.88 16.98 6.47
C ARG A 117 -10.59 18.18 5.58
N GLY A 118 -10.24 17.96 4.31
CA GLY A 118 -9.95 19.00 3.33
C GLY A 118 -8.48 19.43 3.26
N VAL A 119 -7.58 18.77 3.99
CA VAL A 119 -6.13 18.98 3.81
C VAL A 119 -5.75 18.32 2.49
N LYS A 120 -5.30 19.12 1.52
CA LYS A 120 -4.95 18.62 0.19
C LYS A 120 -3.63 17.84 0.21
N ALA A 121 -3.51 16.84 -0.66
CA ALA A 121 -2.21 16.25 -0.96
C ALA A 121 -1.29 17.30 -1.64
N PRO A 122 0.04 17.27 -1.39
CA PRO A 122 0.75 16.27 -0.60
C PRO A 122 0.73 16.56 0.91
N ARG A 123 0.22 17.72 1.34
CA ARG A 123 0.22 18.14 2.76
C ARG A 123 -0.51 17.16 3.67
N SER A 124 -1.55 16.49 3.18
CA SER A 124 -2.29 15.47 3.94
C SER A 124 -1.41 14.36 4.52
N GLY A 125 -0.32 13.98 3.85
CA GLY A 125 0.64 12.96 4.28
C GLY A 125 2.02 13.51 4.67
N SER A 126 2.20 14.83 4.75
CA SER A 126 3.54 15.42 4.92
C SER A 126 4.04 15.38 6.36
N ILE A 127 5.37 15.53 6.53
CA ILE A 127 6.01 15.73 7.84
C ILE A 127 5.47 16.98 8.54
N GLU A 128 5.17 18.04 7.79
CA GLU A 128 4.66 19.31 8.35
C GLU A 128 3.30 19.10 9.04
N GLU A 129 2.42 18.30 8.45
CA GLU A 129 1.08 18.05 8.97
C GLU A 129 1.07 16.96 10.05
N ASN A 130 1.87 15.90 9.87
CA ASN A 130 1.74 14.66 10.67
C ASN A 130 2.92 14.39 11.61
N GLY A 131 3.98 15.20 11.53
CA GLY A 131 5.24 14.93 12.21
C GLY A 131 6.05 13.81 11.55
N LYS A 132 7.30 13.68 12.02
CA LYS A 132 8.29 12.78 11.42
C LYS A 132 7.88 11.31 11.50
N THR A 133 7.38 10.86 12.65
CA THR A 133 7.07 9.44 12.89
C THR A 133 6.04 8.89 11.91
N ALA A 134 4.94 9.62 11.68
CA ALA A 134 3.92 9.20 10.72
C ALA A 134 4.45 9.33 9.28
N ALA A 135 5.02 10.46 8.91
CA ALA A 135 5.45 10.68 7.53
C ALA A 135 6.60 9.77 7.06
N GLU A 136 7.37 9.17 7.97
CA GLU A 136 8.46 8.23 7.64
C GLU A 136 8.12 6.76 7.95
N GLN A 137 6.91 6.45 8.41
CA GLN A 137 6.52 5.07 8.70
C GLN A 137 6.50 4.21 7.42
N ILE A 138 6.78 2.91 7.56
CA ILE A 138 6.80 1.96 6.44
C ILE A 138 5.48 1.95 5.64
N GLY A 139 4.32 2.09 6.29
CA GLY A 139 3.02 2.17 5.62
C GLY A 139 2.87 3.35 4.66
N GLY A 140 3.60 4.45 4.89
CA GLY A 140 3.67 5.55 3.92
C GLY A 140 4.58 5.26 2.71
N GLN A 141 5.48 4.28 2.83
CA GLN A 141 6.54 4.01 1.86
C GLN A 141 6.22 2.85 0.92
N ILE A 142 5.45 1.85 1.37
CA ILE A 142 5.10 0.65 0.56
C ILE A 142 4.42 1.01 -0.77
N PHE A 143 3.85 2.21 -0.89
CA PHE A 143 3.18 2.66 -2.11
C PHE A 143 4.09 3.31 -3.15
N VAL A 144 5.36 3.55 -2.85
CA VAL A 144 6.30 4.20 -3.78
C VAL A 144 6.47 3.40 -5.07
N ASP A 145 6.33 2.08 -4.99
CA ASP A 145 6.44 1.15 -6.11
C ASP A 145 5.44 1.45 -7.23
N THR A 146 4.29 2.04 -6.89
CA THR A 146 3.33 2.56 -7.87
C THR A 146 4.01 3.46 -8.90
N TRP A 147 4.92 4.32 -8.44
CA TRP A 147 5.51 5.42 -9.22
C TRP A 147 6.87 5.07 -9.79
N GLY A 148 7.62 4.15 -9.16
CA GLY A 148 8.93 3.72 -9.66
C GLY A 148 8.88 2.94 -10.98
N LEU A 149 7.68 2.49 -11.37
CA LEU A 149 7.40 1.62 -12.50
C LEU A 149 6.76 2.33 -13.71
N ILE A 150 6.59 3.66 -13.65
CA ILE A 150 5.93 4.52 -14.66
C ILE A 150 6.91 5.57 -15.19
#